data_AF-A0A351ZXE9-F1
#
_entry.id   AF-A0A351ZXE9-F1
#
_cell.length_a   1.000
_cell.length_b   1.000
_cell.length_c   1.000
_cell.angle_alpha   90.00
_cell.angle_beta   90.00
_cell.angle_gamma   90.00
#
_symmetry.space_group_name_H-M   'P 1'
#
loop_
_entity.id
_entity.type
_entity.pdbx_description
1 polymer ?
#
loop_
_entity_poly.entity_id
_entity_poly.type
_entity_poly.pdbx_seq_one_letter_code
_entity_poly.pdbx_strand_id
1 'polypeptide(L)'
;MSENVGTFPRRVRHLSPLLLVGILLLAGCKGPKYLNQDFDLRDDGERVTELRFTATRHIDSIVDVKTITADVWKLEHYAYPDSIRMFVRVIDTTGFVVTHMAAPYKKPGAPDYFPSLVEHLGSRRRVKDSVVRQYTVREIGALDSIPANIALAIDCSGSMKGAKPTLDLGTELFVGMKRGFDKISLTAYHKVIDQVFPLTDDSSAMMREFREYVKRPIGLFTSTYDGIMTSLKTLDNVPLDQPKVCVVFADGDENTSNTKVTEIFEYATKHNISIYCVGFGFAKDEPLQDLSLYTGGKYYRAYTKRDLLAIFQDIWNSLRNYYLVTYRPPRFEGIHTADLTVQIPGRDTLIARGVYDKTPLNPMIDSSEFSKRILFAFDESIIEQASYPILDELADALQRFDNVVLEIQGHASRNGPDDIRTEYNQKLSERRAESVKQGLVSRGIDASRLRTRGFGFLMPVVPNDTPENQALNRRTVFKILRK
;
A
#
# COMPACT_ATOMS: atom_id res chain seq x y z
N MET A 1 -70.62 45.94 -12.05
CA MET A 1 -69.93 44.99 -11.17
C MET A 1 -69.09 44.08 -12.04
N SER A 2 -67.89 43.74 -11.57
CA SER A 2 -66.77 43.12 -12.29
C SER A 2 -67.12 41.94 -13.19
N GLU A 3 -66.68 41.99 -14.45
CA GLU A 3 -66.69 40.86 -15.38
C GLU A 3 -65.39 40.73 -16.19
N ASN A 4 -65.11 39.46 -16.48
CA ASN A 4 -64.14 38.87 -17.38
C ASN A 4 -64.28 39.33 -18.86
N VAL A 5 -63.41 38.74 -19.70
CA VAL A 5 -63.39 38.69 -21.19
C VAL A 5 -62.41 39.72 -21.78
N GLY A 6 -61.39 39.40 -22.59
CA GLY A 6 -61.06 38.22 -23.41
C GLY A 6 -60.99 38.63 -24.88
N THR A 7 -59.98 38.21 -25.66
CA THR A 7 -60.13 37.93 -27.10
C THR A 7 -58.98 37.10 -27.68
N PHE A 8 -59.39 36.06 -28.40
CA PHE A 8 -58.69 35.11 -29.28
C PHE A 8 -58.76 35.62 -30.75
N PRO A 9 -58.06 35.03 -31.77
CA PRO A 9 -58.57 33.82 -32.45
C PRO A 9 -57.57 32.83 -33.11
N ARG A 10 -58.00 31.53 -33.12
CA ARG A 10 -58.06 30.49 -34.20
C ARG A 10 -56.82 30.15 -35.07
N ARG A 11 -56.56 28.92 -35.57
CA ARG A 11 -57.04 27.52 -35.43
C ARG A 11 -56.07 26.60 -36.24
N VAL A 12 -55.65 25.47 -35.64
CA VAL A 12 -55.65 24.06 -36.16
C VAL A 12 -54.78 23.67 -37.37
N ARG A 13 -53.90 22.65 -37.21
CA ARG A 13 -54.02 21.28 -37.80
C ARG A 13 -52.88 20.31 -37.41
N HIS A 14 -53.31 19.17 -36.85
CA HIS A 14 -52.84 17.77 -36.78
C HIS A 14 -51.52 17.24 -37.41
N LEU A 15 -51.09 16.12 -36.78
CA LEU A 15 -50.46 14.86 -37.27
C LEU A 15 -48.95 14.63 -37.01
N SER A 16 -48.67 13.68 -36.10
CA SER A 16 -47.54 12.72 -36.18
C SER A 16 -47.88 11.61 -37.20
N PRO A 17 -46.95 11.03 -37.99
CA PRO A 17 -46.06 9.97 -37.49
C PRO A 17 -44.72 9.75 -38.26
N LEU A 18 -44.02 8.68 -37.88
CA LEU A 18 -42.79 8.01 -38.35
C LEU A 18 -42.38 8.06 -39.85
N LEU A 19 -41.07 7.80 -40.02
CA LEU A 19 -40.38 6.95 -41.04
C LEU A 19 -39.83 7.58 -42.35
N LEU A 20 -38.50 7.52 -42.52
CA LEU A 20 -37.68 7.07 -43.70
C LEU A 20 -36.23 7.58 -43.47
N VAL A 21 -35.17 6.77 -43.30
CA VAL A 21 -34.54 5.71 -44.12
C VAL A 21 -34.01 6.19 -45.48
N GLY A 22 -32.67 6.16 -45.59
CA GLY A 22 -31.87 6.05 -46.82
C GLY A 22 -30.63 6.97 -46.81
N ILE A 23 -29.39 6.58 -47.09
CA ILE A 23 -28.83 5.36 -47.71
C ILE A 23 -27.27 5.43 -47.65
N LEU A 24 -26.61 4.25 -47.53
CA LEU A 24 -25.21 3.82 -47.83
C LEU A 24 -23.98 4.55 -47.21
N LEU A 25 -23.10 3.90 -46.42
CA LEU A 25 -22.06 2.86 -46.69
C LEU A 25 -20.81 3.32 -47.48
N LEU A 26 -19.67 3.52 -46.79
CA LEU A 26 -18.40 2.75 -46.88
C LEU A 26 -17.15 3.56 -46.47
N ALA A 27 -16.36 2.93 -45.57
CA ALA A 27 -14.90 2.85 -45.45
C ALA A 27 -14.00 4.11 -45.62
N GLY A 28 -13.09 4.31 -44.65
CA GLY A 28 -11.85 5.04 -44.91
C GLY A 28 -11.12 5.50 -43.67
N CYS A 29 -10.08 4.76 -43.28
CA CYS A 29 -9.11 5.09 -42.23
C CYS A 29 -8.65 6.56 -42.27
N LYS A 30 -8.73 7.25 -41.13
CA LYS A 30 -7.94 8.45 -40.86
C LYS A 30 -7.48 8.45 -39.40
N GLY A 31 -6.25 7.99 -39.18
CA GLY A 31 -5.51 8.42 -38.00
C GLY A 31 -5.11 9.88 -38.17
N PRO A 32 -5.14 10.68 -37.10
CA PRO A 32 -4.39 11.93 -37.06
C PRO A 32 -3.21 11.80 -36.10
N LYS A 33 -2.03 11.90 -36.70
CA LYS A 33 -0.85 12.62 -36.20
C LYS A 33 -1.06 13.35 -34.87
N TYR A 34 -0.37 12.87 -33.83
CA TYR A 34 0.20 13.73 -32.79
C TYR A 34 1.59 13.17 -32.43
N LEU A 35 2.57 13.54 -33.25
CA LEU A 35 3.97 13.61 -32.84
C LEU A 35 4.28 15.10 -32.69
N ASN A 36 5.01 15.44 -31.62
CA ASN A 36 5.40 16.79 -31.17
C ASN A 36 4.33 17.53 -30.36
N GLN A 37 4.23 17.16 -29.08
CA GLN A 37 4.10 18.17 -28.03
C GLN A 37 5.42 18.17 -27.26
N ASP A 38 6.09 19.32 -27.31
CA ASP A 38 7.15 19.66 -26.37
C ASP A 38 6.64 19.40 -24.96
N PHE A 39 7.41 18.59 -24.21
CA PHE A 39 7.18 18.28 -22.80
C PHE A 39 7.31 19.58 -21.99
N ASP A 40 6.18 20.24 -21.76
CA ASP A 40 6.09 21.48 -20.97
C ASP A 40 6.27 21.15 -19.48
N LEU A 41 7.53 21.07 -19.04
CA LEU A 41 7.93 21.06 -17.64
C LEU A 41 7.81 22.49 -17.09
N ARG A 42 6.57 22.93 -16.85
CA ARG A 42 6.31 24.29 -16.33
C ARG A 42 7.11 24.54 -15.06
N ASP A 43 7.84 25.65 -15.05
CA ASP A 43 8.10 26.40 -13.82
C ASP A 43 6.75 27.02 -13.40
N ASP A 44 6.41 26.81 -12.13
CA ASP A 44 5.44 27.61 -11.38
C ASP A 44 3.96 27.43 -11.75
N GLY A 45 3.29 26.57 -10.99
CA GLY A 45 1.86 26.67 -10.76
C GLY A 45 1.59 26.38 -9.29
N GLU A 46 0.82 27.26 -8.63
CA GLU A 46 0.37 27.15 -7.23
C GLU A 46 -0.37 25.83 -6.99
N ARG A 47 0.39 24.76 -6.78
CA ARG A 47 -0.08 23.58 -6.08
C ARG A 47 0.62 23.59 -4.75
N VAL A 48 -0.15 23.35 -3.68
CA VAL A 48 0.40 23.16 -2.34
C VAL A 48 1.43 22.04 -2.44
N THR A 49 2.71 22.40 -2.46
CA THR A 49 3.80 21.45 -2.32
C THR A 49 3.56 20.72 -1.01
N GLU A 50 3.56 19.39 -1.05
CA GLU A 50 3.60 18.60 0.20
C GLU A 50 4.69 19.18 1.11
N LEU A 51 4.41 19.23 2.41
CA LEU A 51 5.38 19.65 3.41
C LEU A 51 6.56 18.68 3.40
N ARG A 52 7.76 19.21 3.15
CA ARG A 52 9.00 18.45 2.98
C ARG A 52 9.98 18.79 4.09
N PHE A 53 10.75 17.81 4.54
CA PHE A 53 11.74 18.05 5.57
C PHE A 53 12.96 18.83 5.05
N THR A 54 13.31 19.91 5.76
CA THR A 54 14.43 20.79 5.43
C THR A 54 15.54 20.77 6.49
N ALA A 55 15.19 20.83 7.78
CA ALA A 55 16.12 20.84 8.90
C ALA A 55 15.42 20.46 10.22
N THR A 56 16.12 20.41 11.35
CA THR A 56 15.51 20.13 12.66
C THR A 56 15.32 21.41 13.49
N ARG A 57 14.31 21.41 14.34
CA ARG A 57 14.04 22.49 15.31
C ARG A 57 13.67 21.88 16.66
N HIS A 58 14.16 22.45 17.74
CA HIS A 58 13.80 22.01 19.09
C HIS A 58 12.36 22.46 19.41
N ILE A 59 11.54 21.62 20.08
CA ILE A 59 10.15 21.98 20.44
C ILE A 59 10.07 23.34 21.16
N ASP A 60 10.91 23.57 22.18
CA ASP A 60 10.97 24.84 22.92
C ASP A 60 11.37 26.09 22.10
N SER A 61 11.94 25.94 20.89
CA SER A 61 12.27 27.09 20.04
C SER A 61 11.17 27.44 19.04
N ILE A 62 10.05 26.73 19.05
CA ILE A 62 8.91 27.00 18.19
C ILE A 62 8.04 28.08 18.82
N VAL A 63 7.97 29.23 18.14
CA VAL A 63 7.17 30.38 18.57
C VAL A 63 5.68 30.14 18.31
N ASP A 64 5.33 29.64 17.13
CA ASP A 64 3.94 29.33 16.77
C ASP A 64 3.71 27.84 16.58
N VAL A 65 3.30 27.18 17.66
CA VAL A 65 2.97 25.74 17.66
C VAL A 65 1.77 25.40 16.79
N LYS A 66 0.97 26.36 16.34
CA LYS A 66 -0.18 26.14 15.43
C LYS A 66 0.23 25.78 14.01
N THR A 67 1.51 25.92 13.67
CA THR A 67 2.08 25.51 12.39
C THR A 67 2.49 24.03 12.32
N ILE A 68 2.53 23.34 13.46
CA ILE A 68 3.01 21.95 13.52
C ILE A 68 2.02 20.96 12.89
N THR A 69 2.48 19.92 12.24
CA THR A 69 1.70 18.78 11.75
C THR A 69 2.41 17.50 12.15
N ALA A 70 1.73 16.36 12.04
CA ALA A 70 2.33 15.06 12.29
C ALA A 70 1.87 14.05 11.25
N ASP A 71 2.77 13.19 10.80
CA ASP A 71 2.47 12.13 9.85
C ASP A 71 3.23 10.83 10.18
N VAL A 72 2.80 9.74 9.57
CA VAL A 72 3.53 8.47 9.57
C VAL A 72 4.17 8.33 8.19
N TRP A 73 5.49 8.43 8.12
CA TRP A 73 6.21 8.42 6.84
C TRP A 73 6.60 7.01 6.40
N LYS A 74 6.73 6.08 7.37
CA LYS A 74 7.04 4.67 7.16
C LYS A 74 6.31 3.83 8.20
N LEU A 75 5.83 2.66 7.80
CA LEU A 75 5.20 1.71 8.71
C LEU A 75 5.67 0.28 8.40
N GLU A 76 6.37 -0.33 9.35
CA GLU A 76 6.85 -1.71 9.24
C GLU A 76 5.91 -2.66 9.96
N HIS A 77 5.39 -3.66 9.23
CA HIS A 77 4.43 -4.64 9.75
C HIS A 77 4.77 -6.10 9.40
N TYR A 78 6.01 -6.37 9.04
CA TYR A 78 6.48 -7.73 8.68
C TYR A 78 6.50 -8.67 9.89
N ALA A 79 6.74 -8.14 11.09
CA ALA A 79 6.74 -8.88 12.35
C ALA A 79 5.34 -9.03 12.97
N TYR A 80 4.27 -8.71 12.22
CA TYR A 80 2.91 -8.90 12.70
C TYR A 80 2.63 -10.39 12.99
N PRO A 81 1.92 -10.73 14.10
CA PRO A 81 1.26 -9.83 15.06
C PRO A 81 2.12 -9.53 16.31
N ASP A 82 3.43 -9.78 16.25
CA ASP A 82 4.31 -9.60 17.40
C ASP A 82 4.75 -8.15 17.57
N SER A 83 4.94 -7.41 16.48
CA SER A 83 5.31 -5.99 16.52
C SER A 83 4.90 -5.23 15.26
N ILE A 84 4.53 -3.96 15.44
CA ILE A 84 4.46 -2.91 14.42
C ILE A 84 5.45 -1.81 14.80
N ARG A 85 6.13 -1.25 13.80
CA ARG A 85 6.99 -0.07 13.98
C ARG A 85 6.51 1.06 13.08
N MET A 86 5.98 2.13 13.68
CA MET A 86 5.60 3.35 12.96
C MET A 86 6.74 4.36 13.07
N PHE A 87 7.10 4.97 11.96
CA PHE A 87 8.09 6.03 11.92
C PHE A 87 7.33 7.33 11.70
N VAL A 88 7.26 8.13 12.74
CA VAL A 88 6.42 9.33 12.82
C VAL A 88 7.29 10.56 12.63
N ARG A 89 6.81 11.55 11.88
CA ARG A 89 7.42 12.88 11.82
C ARG A 89 6.48 13.88 12.46
N VAL A 90 7.04 14.82 13.18
CA VAL A 90 6.34 16.02 13.63
C VAL A 90 7.04 17.18 12.94
N ILE A 91 6.34 17.94 12.10
CA ILE A 91 6.96 18.91 11.18
C ILE A 91 6.24 20.25 11.31
N ASP A 92 6.95 21.38 11.26
CA ASP A 92 6.30 22.69 11.14
C ASP A 92 6.00 23.08 9.68
N THR A 93 5.19 24.11 9.44
CA THR A 93 4.88 24.58 8.07
C THR A 93 6.10 25.06 7.28
N THR A 94 7.26 25.22 7.91
CA THR A 94 8.52 25.58 7.24
C THR A 94 9.38 24.37 6.90
N GLY A 95 8.88 23.15 7.17
CA GLY A 95 9.54 21.89 6.85
C GLY A 95 10.52 21.43 7.92
N PHE A 96 10.56 22.03 9.11
CA PHE A 96 11.47 21.57 10.14
C PHE A 96 10.86 20.40 10.93
N VAL A 97 11.57 19.26 11.07
CA VAL A 97 11.15 18.25 12.07
C VAL A 97 11.39 18.83 13.45
N VAL A 98 10.32 18.80 14.24
CA VAL A 98 10.30 19.14 15.64
C VAL A 98 10.94 18.00 16.41
N THR A 99 11.88 18.34 17.30
CA THR A 99 12.71 17.41 18.07
C THR A 99 12.55 17.66 19.58
N HIS A 100 13.13 16.77 20.39
CA HIS A 100 13.09 16.76 21.85
C HIS A 100 11.70 16.51 22.46
N MET A 101 10.87 15.75 21.75
CA MET A 101 9.51 15.38 22.19
C MET A 101 9.44 13.95 22.75
N ALA A 102 10.47 13.12 22.58
CA ALA A 102 10.54 11.79 23.19
C ALA A 102 11.96 11.43 23.66
N ALA A 103 12.07 10.35 24.44
CA ALA A 103 13.38 9.84 24.87
C ALA A 103 14.23 9.44 23.65
N PRO A 104 15.57 9.59 23.67
CA PRO A 104 16.37 10.02 24.81
C PRO A 104 16.51 11.54 24.95
N TYR A 105 16.02 12.33 23.99
CA TYR A 105 16.29 13.77 23.91
C TYR A 105 15.28 14.66 24.66
N LYS A 106 14.12 14.11 25.04
CA LYS A 106 13.10 14.85 25.81
C LYS A 106 13.65 15.32 27.16
N LYS A 107 13.45 16.61 27.46
CA LYS A 107 13.87 17.23 28.73
C LYS A 107 13.08 16.67 29.93
N PRO A 108 13.70 16.57 31.11
CA PRO A 108 12.98 16.28 32.35
C PRO A 108 11.88 17.30 32.61
N GLY A 109 10.69 16.84 33.02
CA GLY A 109 9.53 17.70 33.31
C GLY A 109 8.75 18.19 32.09
N ALA A 110 9.21 17.91 30.86
CA ALA A 110 8.43 18.16 29.65
C ALA A 110 7.16 17.29 29.63
N PRO A 111 6.07 17.75 28.99
CA PRO A 111 4.84 16.98 28.90
C PRO A 111 5.05 15.65 28.16
N ASP A 112 4.07 14.76 28.29
CA ASP A 112 3.98 13.63 27.39
C ASP A 112 3.34 14.08 26.06
N TYR A 113 4.17 14.16 25.03
CA TYR A 113 3.73 14.59 23.71
C TYR A 113 3.02 13.49 22.93
N PHE A 114 3.10 12.22 23.37
CA PHE A 114 2.53 11.07 22.66
C PHE A 114 1.61 10.25 23.58
N PRO A 115 0.51 10.81 24.08
CA PRO A 115 -0.25 10.27 25.21
C PRO A 115 -1.15 9.07 24.86
N SER A 116 -1.42 8.80 23.58
CA SER A 116 -2.32 7.73 23.20
C SER A 116 -2.00 7.15 21.82
N LEU A 117 -2.23 5.85 21.67
CA LEU A 117 -2.22 5.12 20.42
C LEU A 117 -3.48 4.25 20.34
N VAL A 118 -4.25 4.40 19.27
CA VAL A 118 -5.49 3.65 19.03
C VAL A 118 -5.42 2.96 17.66
N GLU A 119 -5.81 1.69 17.64
CA GLU A 119 -5.97 0.91 16.42
C GLU A 119 -7.45 0.80 16.07
N HIS A 120 -7.82 1.34 14.91
CA HIS A 120 -9.14 1.21 14.32
C HIS A 120 -9.12 0.04 13.32
N LEU A 121 -9.85 -1.03 13.66
CA LEU A 121 -9.86 -2.28 12.91
C LEU A 121 -11.09 -2.34 11.99
N GLY A 122 -10.87 -2.60 10.71
CA GLY A 122 -11.91 -2.74 9.71
C GLY A 122 -12.19 -1.47 8.91
N SER A 123 -13.27 -1.49 8.13
CA SER A 123 -13.65 -0.39 7.24
C SER A 123 -14.53 0.63 7.97
N ARG A 124 -14.73 1.83 7.39
CA ARG A 124 -15.57 2.91 7.97
C ARG A 124 -16.98 2.48 8.40
N ARG A 125 -17.52 1.38 7.86
CA ARG A 125 -18.85 0.84 8.20
C ARG A 125 -18.86 -0.05 9.43
N ARG A 126 -17.73 -0.69 9.74
CA ARG A 126 -17.55 -1.64 10.85
C ARG A 126 -16.16 -1.44 11.46
N VAL A 127 -16.01 -0.35 12.20
CA VAL A 127 -14.78 -0.03 12.91
C VAL A 127 -14.84 -0.59 14.32
N LYS A 128 -13.83 -1.37 14.70
CA LYS A 128 -13.60 -1.77 16.10
C LYS A 128 -12.36 -1.06 16.61
N ASP A 129 -12.54 -0.20 17.60
CA ASP A 129 -11.46 0.53 18.24
C ASP A 129 -10.75 -0.35 19.29
N SER A 130 -9.43 -0.33 19.25
CA SER A 130 -8.57 -1.05 20.19
C SER A 130 -7.50 -0.09 20.71
N VAL A 131 -7.64 0.33 21.96
CA VAL A 131 -6.63 1.16 22.63
C VAL A 131 -5.36 0.35 22.86
N VAL A 132 -4.24 0.81 22.32
CA VAL A 132 -2.93 0.19 22.51
C VAL A 132 -2.33 0.71 23.82
N ARG A 133 -2.46 -0.08 24.88
CA ARG A 133 -2.01 0.32 26.23
C ARG A 133 -0.50 0.30 26.43
N GLN A 134 0.23 -0.45 25.61
CA GLN A 134 1.67 -0.62 25.73
C GLN A 134 2.32 -0.36 24.38
N TYR A 135 3.06 0.74 24.31
CA TYR A 135 3.90 1.10 23.18
C TYR A 135 5.09 1.90 23.70
N THR A 136 6.14 2.00 22.89
CA THR A 136 7.29 2.85 23.15
C THR A 136 7.35 3.94 22.09
N VAL A 137 7.82 5.12 22.46
CA VAL A 137 8.17 6.18 21.52
C VAL A 137 9.61 6.57 21.79
N ARG A 138 10.47 6.37 20.79
CA ARG A 138 11.88 6.80 20.84
C ARG A 138 12.13 7.81 19.73
N GLU A 139 12.66 8.97 20.09
CA GLU A 139 13.20 9.91 19.13
C GLU A 139 14.52 9.39 18.57
N ILE A 140 14.61 9.32 17.24
CA ILE A 140 15.84 9.04 16.50
C ILE A 140 16.30 10.35 15.90
N GLY A 141 17.51 10.76 16.28
CA GLY A 141 18.11 11.99 15.82
C GLY A 141 19.35 11.74 14.97
N ALA A 142 19.97 12.82 14.52
CA ALA A 142 21.16 12.78 13.69
C ALA A 142 22.33 11.97 14.31
N LEU A 143 22.50 11.95 15.62
CA LEU A 143 23.69 11.36 16.27
C LEU A 143 23.53 9.86 16.60
N ASP A 144 22.31 9.37 16.72
CA ASP A 144 22.00 7.96 17.01
C ASP A 144 21.23 7.28 15.87
N SER A 145 21.21 7.93 14.68
CA SER A 145 20.77 7.35 13.42
C SER A 145 21.62 6.13 13.09
N ILE A 146 20.96 5.00 12.87
CA ILE A 146 21.57 3.78 12.36
C ILE A 146 21.88 3.92 10.86
N PRO A 147 22.92 3.23 10.33
CA PRO A 147 23.23 3.25 8.91
C PRO A 147 22.02 2.88 8.04
N ALA A 148 21.75 3.69 7.02
CA ALA A 148 20.78 3.35 5.99
C ALA A 148 21.45 2.52 4.89
N ASN A 149 20.84 1.41 4.49
CA ASN A 149 21.22 0.64 3.32
C ASN A 149 20.18 0.90 2.23
N ILE A 150 20.58 1.67 1.22
CA ILE A 150 19.66 2.22 0.22
C ILE A 150 19.99 1.66 -1.15
N ALA A 151 19.01 1.06 -1.80
CA ALA A 151 19.11 0.64 -3.18
C ALA A 151 18.31 1.60 -4.07
N LEU A 152 18.99 2.26 -5.00
CA LEU A 152 18.35 3.13 -5.99
C LEU A 152 18.05 2.31 -7.24
N ALA A 153 16.81 2.40 -7.73
CA ALA A 153 16.39 1.85 -9.01
C ALA A 153 15.94 3.02 -9.89
N ILE A 154 16.69 3.33 -10.95
CA ILE A 154 16.46 4.52 -11.79
C ILE A 154 16.07 4.11 -13.21
N ASP A 155 14.90 4.56 -13.64
CA ASP A 155 14.46 4.42 -15.02
C ASP A 155 15.24 5.38 -15.95
N CYS A 156 15.91 4.79 -16.94
CA CYS A 156 16.68 5.46 -17.99
C CYS A 156 16.09 5.15 -19.38
N SER A 157 14.77 4.95 -19.47
CA SER A 157 14.02 4.74 -20.70
C SER A 157 13.69 6.04 -21.45
N GLY A 158 13.22 5.90 -22.69
CA GLY A 158 13.00 7.01 -23.62
C GLY A 158 11.96 8.02 -23.14
N SER A 159 10.97 7.55 -22.39
CA SER A 159 9.93 8.38 -21.76
C SER A 159 10.48 9.27 -20.64
N MET A 160 11.58 8.88 -20.01
CA MET A 160 12.30 9.67 -19.00
C MET A 160 13.19 10.78 -19.59
N LYS A 161 13.27 10.95 -20.91
CA LYS A 161 14.17 11.92 -21.57
C LYS A 161 14.02 13.35 -21.05
N GLY A 162 12.80 13.80 -20.74
CA GLY A 162 12.54 15.13 -20.18
C GLY A 162 12.96 15.29 -18.72
N ALA A 163 12.92 14.21 -17.94
CA ALA A 163 13.25 14.19 -16.52
C ALA A 163 14.73 13.89 -16.26
N LYS A 164 15.42 13.22 -17.20
CA LYS A 164 16.78 12.70 -17.05
C LYS A 164 17.79 13.72 -16.48
N PRO A 165 17.90 14.98 -16.97
CA PRO A 165 18.85 15.92 -16.41
C PRO A 165 18.60 16.26 -14.93
N THR A 166 17.32 16.32 -14.52
CA THR A 166 16.94 16.59 -13.13
C THR A 166 17.12 15.35 -12.27
N LEU A 167 16.86 14.16 -12.82
CA LEU A 167 17.10 12.88 -12.15
C LEU A 167 18.60 12.66 -11.89
N ASP A 168 19.45 13.03 -12.85
CA ASP A 168 20.90 12.98 -12.71
C ASP A 168 21.37 13.91 -11.59
N LEU A 169 20.92 15.18 -11.60
CA LEU A 169 21.23 16.14 -10.55
C LEU A 169 20.72 15.67 -9.18
N GLY A 170 19.49 15.17 -9.11
CA GLY A 170 18.90 14.66 -7.88
C GLY A 170 19.66 13.45 -7.33
N THR A 171 20.15 12.57 -8.20
CA THR A 171 20.98 11.41 -7.82
C THR A 171 22.32 11.85 -7.27
N GLU A 172 23.01 12.80 -7.91
CA GLU A 172 24.26 13.37 -7.38
C GLU A 172 24.02 14.03 -6.01
N LEU A 173 22.94 14.80 -5.86
CA LEU A 173 22.57 15.40 -4.57
C LEU A 173 22.32 14.32 -3.51
N PHE A 174 21.59 13.26 -3.85
CA PHE A 174 21.28 12.17 -2.93
C PHE A 174 22.55 11.47 -2.42
N VAL A 175 23.47 11.14 -3.34
CA VAL A 175 24.79 10.58 -2.98
C VAL A 175 25.62 11.59 -2.18
N GLY A 176 25.56 12.87 -2.54
CA GLY A 176 26.30 13.94 -1.85
C GLY A 176 25.82 14.20 -0.42
N MET A 177 24.53 13.96 -0.13
CA MET A 177 23.97 14.09 1.22
C MET A 177 24.30 12.90 2.15
N LYS A 178 24.89 11.82 1.60
CA LYS A 178 25.24 10.60 2.33
C LYS A 178 26.23 10.82 3.47
N ARG A 179 26.01 10.17 4.62
CA ARG A 179 27.05 10.09 5.67
C ARG A 179 28.08 9.02 5.31
N GLY A 180 29.23 9.08 5.99
CA GLY A 180 30.33 8.14 5.78
C GLY A 180 29.94 6.68 6.02
N PHE A 181 28.93 6.40 6.86
CA PHE A 181 28.47 5.05 7.16
C PHE A 181 27.22 4.62 6.37
N ASP A 182 26.59 5.53 5.61
CA ASP A 182 25.44 5.20 4.78
C ASP A 182 25.90 4.46 3.53
N LYS A 183 25.21 3.37 3.18
CA LYS A 183 25.52 2.56 2.01
C LYS A 183 24.48 2.75 0.93
N ILE A 184 24.92 2.95 -0.30
CA ILE A 184 24.05 3.16 -1.46
C ILE A 184 24.49 2.23 -2.59
N SER A 185 23.54 1.59 -3.25
CA SER A 185 23.70 0.96 -4.56
C SER A 185 22.86 1.70 -5.60
N LEU A 186 23.23 1.60 -6.86
CA LEU A 186 22.45 2.17 -7.95
C LEU A 186 22.33 1.20 -9.11
N THR A 187 21.09 0.85 -9.41
CA THR A 187 20.68 0.08 -10.56
C THR A 187 19.94 1.01 -11.50
N ALA A 188 20.44 1.15 -12.72
CA ALA A 188 19.74 1.85 -13.78
C ALA A 188 19.13 0.84 -14.74
N TYR A 189 17.90 1.08 -15.19
CA TYR A 189 17.18 0.13 -16.03
C TYR A 189 16.51 0.81 -17.22
N HIS A 190 16.48 0.05 -18.31
CA HIS A 190 15.66 0.26 -19.49
C HIS A 190 15.38 -1.16 -20.02
N LYS A 191 15.57 -1.45 -21.31
CA LYS A 191 15.67 -2.84 -21.82
C LYS A 191 16.78 -3.68 -21.15
N VAL A 192 17.89 -3.05 -20.79
CA VAL A 192 19.04 -3.68 -20.13
C VAL A 192 19.13 -3.08 -18.74
N ILE A 193 19.59 -3.89 -17.79
CA ILE A 193 19.76 -3.50 -16.39
C ILE A 193 21.25 -3.39 -16.12
N ASP A 194 21.68 -2.19 -15.78
CA ASP A 194 23.04 -1.88 -15.39
C ASP A 194 23.09 -1.68 -13.88
N GLN A 195 23.91 -2.48 -13.17
CA GLN A 195 24.35 -2.10 -11.83
C GLN A 195 25.47 -1.08 -11.99
N VAL A 196 25.13 0.20 -11.84
CA VAL A 196 26.08 1.31 -12.03
C VAL A 196 27.13 1.30 -10.93
N PHE A 197 26.73 1.06 -9.69
CA PHE A 197 27.64 0.74 -8.61
C PHE A 197 26.97 -0.20 -7.59
N PRO A 198 27.74 -1.12 -6.97
CA PRO A 198 27.24 -2.01 -5.95
C PRO A 198 26.97 -1.25 -4.64
N LEU A 199 26.36 -1.92 -3.66
CA LEU A 199 26.16 -1.36 -2.33
C LEU A 199 27.52 -1.06 -1.68
N THR A 200 27.84 0.22 -1.52
CA THR A 200 29.11 0.71 -0.98
C THR A 200 28.89 1.94 -0.12
N ASP A 201 29.86 2.32 0.71
CA ASP A 201 29.91 3.60 1.44
C ASP A 201 30.98 4.57 0.86
N ASP A 202 31.65 4.23 -0.24
CA ASP A 202 32.60 5.12 -0.91
C ASP A 202 31.87 6.13 -1.82
N SER A 203 31.60 7.33 -1.29
CA SER A 203 30.97 8.42 -2.06
C SER A 203 31.76 8.80 -3.30
N SER A 204 33.10 8.71 -3.26
CA SER A 204 33.95 9.11 -4.37
C SER A 204 33.86 8.11 -5.50
N ALA A 205 33.83 6.81 -5.19
CA ALA A 205 33.58 5.76 -6.18
C ALA A 205 32.18 5.91 -6.80
N MET A 206 31.12 6.06 -5.99
CA MET A 206 29.76 6.26 -6.49
C MET A 206 29.68 7.41 -7.50
N MET A 207 30.25 8.57 -7.15
CA MET A 207 30.24 9.75 -8.02
C MET A 207 31.01 9.54 -9.32
N ARG A 208 32.15 8.84 -9.29
CA ARG A 208 32.92 8.53 -10.50
C ARG A 208 32.14 7.59 -11.43
N GLU A 209 31.65 6.47 -10.90
CA GLU A 209 30.90 5.48 -11.68
C GLU A 209 29.61 6.09 -12.25
N PHE A 210 28.88 6.87 -11.46
CA PHE A 210 27.66 7.54 -11.92
C PHE A 210 27.91 8.55 -13.03
N ARG A 211 28.94 9.40 -12.89
CA ARG A 211 29.30 10.39 -13.92
C ARG A 211 29.78 9.76 -15.22
N GLU A 212 30.36 8.56 -15.15
CA GLU A 212 30.68 7.80 -16.36
C GLU A 212 29.42 7.21 -16.99
N TYR A 213 28.52 6.67 -16.17
CA TYR A 213 27.26 6.09 -16.63
C TYR A 213 26.35 7.09 -17.35
N VAL A 214 26.17 8.30 -16.82
CA VAL A 214 25.26 9.31 -17.41
C VAL A 214 25.66 9.78 -18.82
N LYS A 215 26.88 9.47 -19.28
CA LYS A 215 27.32 9.74 -20.66
C LYS A 215 26.69 8.79 -21.69
N ARG A 216 26.11 7.67 -21.24
CA ARG A 216 25.45 6.68 -22.10
C ARG A 216 24.11 7.23 -22.62
N PRO A 217 23.68 6.83 -23.83
CA PRO A 217 22.37 7.19 -24.36
C PRO A 217 21.24 6.49 -23.57
N ILE A 218 20.07 7.13 -23.59
CA ILE A 218 18.83 6.61 -23.01
C ILE A 218 18.30 5.41 -23.83
N GLY A 219 17.73 4.41 -23.17
CA GLY A 219 17.16 3.22 -23.82
C GLY A 219 15.76 3.46 -24.40
N LEU A 220 15.28 2.57 -25.29
CA LEU A 220 13.96 2.70 -25.94
C LEU A 220 12.80 1.96 -25.24
N PHE A 221 13.10 1.03 -24.34
CA PHE A 221 12.10 0.19 -23.64
C PHE A 221 12.33 0.25 -22.13
N THR A 222 11.31 -0.16 -21.37
CA THR A 222 11.30 -0.09 -19.91
C THR A 222 11.04 -1.46 -19.29
N SER A 223 12.02 -1.99 -18.55
CA SER A 223 11.90 -3.20 -17.72
C SER A 223 11.93 -2.83 -16.24
N THR A 224 10.89 -2.12 -15.79
CA THR A 224 10.76 -1.57 -14.44
C THR A 224 10.84 -2.65 -13.38
N TYR A 225 10.06 -3.72 -13.49
CA TYR A 225 9.99 -4.77 -12.46
C TYR A 225 11.29 -5.57 -12.32
N ASP A 226 11.94 -5.92 -13.44
CA ASP A 226 13.24 -6.58 -13.38
C ASP A 226 14.32 -5.66 -12.78
N GLY A 227 14.25 -4.35 -13.08
CA GLY A 227 15.12 -3.32 -12.50
C GLY A 227 14.96 -3.18 -10.99
N ILE A 228 13.71 -3.12 -10.51
CA ILE A 228 13.40 -3.08 -9.07
C ILE A 228 13.93 -4.35 -8.38
N MET A 229 13.60 -5.54 -8.90
CA MET A 229 14.06 -6.81 -8.31
C MET A 229 15.59 -6.89 -8.23
N THR A 230 16.28 -6.44 -9.27
CA THR A 230 17.76 -6.39 -9.29
C THR A 230 18.29 -5.43 -8.22
N SER A 231 17.65 -4.27 -8.06
CA SER A 231 17.98 -3.30 -7.01
C SER A 231 17.79 -3.89 -5.62
N LEU A 232 16.67 -4.59 -5.36
CA LEU A 232 16.42 -5.27 -4.08
C LEU A 232 17.51 -6.28 -3.73
N LYS A 233 17.94 -7.09 -4.71
CA LYS A 233 18.99 -8.11 -4.52
C LYS A 233 20.35 -7.53 -4.12
N THR A 234 20.60 -6.25 -4.37
CA THR A 234 21.82 -5.59 -3.87
C THR A 234 21.88 -5.50 -2.35
N LEU A 235 20.75 -5.69 -1.66
CA LEU A 235 20.60 -5.62 -0.21
C LEU A 235 20.65 -7.01 0.47
N ASP A 236 20.92 -8.10 -0.26
CA ASP A 236 20.82 -9.46 0.26
C ASP A 236 21.75 -9.74 1.45
N ASN A 237 22.94 -9.13 1.43
CA ASN A 237 23.93 -9.30 2.48
C ASN A 237 23.70 -8.37 3.69
N VAL A 238 22.66 -7.54 3.65
CA VAL A 238 22.30 -6.66 4.76
C VAL A 238 21.41 -7.41 5.76
N PRO A 239 21.81 -7.50 7.05
CA PRO A 239 21.03 -8.16 8.09
C PRO A 239 19.57 -7.68 8.17
N LEU A 240 18.66 -8.58 8.59
CA LEU A 240 17.21 -8.29 8.66
C LEU A 240 16.83 -7.22 9.70
N ASP A 241 17.66 -7.04 10.72
CA ASP A 241 17.50 -6.04 11.78
C ASP A 241 18.03 -4.65 11.38
N GLN A 242 18.74 -4.54 10.26
CA GLN A 242 19.19 -3.26 9.70
C GLN A 242 18.18 -2.69 8.70
N PRO A 243 17.98 -1.36 8.66
CA PRO A 243 17.07 -0.73 7.72
C PRO A 243 17.52 -0.94 6.28
N LYS A 244 16.59 -1.42 5.47
CA LYS A 244 16.73 -1.57 4.03
C LYS A 244 15.64 -0.76 3.34
N VAL A 245 16.07 0.05 2.40
CA VAL A 245 15.20 0.94 1.64
C VAL A 245 15.51 0.79 0.16
N CYS A 246 14.49 0.63 -0.66
CA CYS A 246 14.61 0.73 -2.10
C CYS A 246 13.87 1.98 -2.57
N VAL A 247 14.52 2.84 -3.34
CA VAL A 247 13.90 4.02 -3.94
C VAL A 247 13.85 3.81 -5.44
N VAL A 248 12.64 3.79 -5.98
CA VAL A 248 12.36 3.52 -7.39
C VAL A 248 11.95 4.82 -8.05
N PHE A 249 12.66 5.24 -9.08
CA PHE A 249 12.31 6.35 -9.95
C PHE A 249 11.82 5.76 -11.25
N ALA A 250 10.53 5.94 -11.55
CA ALA A 250 9.87 5.37 -12.73
C ALA A 250 8.79 6.32 -13.20
N ASP A 251 8.49 6.35 -14.49
CA ASP A 251 7.28 7.01 -14.97
C ASP A 251 6.08 6.05 -15.04
N GLY A 252 6.21 4.79 -14.62
CA GLY A 252 5.09 3.85 -14.52
C GLY A 252 4.82 3.02 -15.78
N ASP A 253 5.53 3.28 -16.88
CA ASP A 253 5.45 2.44 -18.06
C ASP A 253 6.22 1.12 -17.85
N GLU A 254 5.62 0.00 -18.21
CA GLU A 254 6.20 -1.34 -18.11
C GLU A 254 5.77 -2.17 -19.31
N ASN A 255 6.75 -2.59 -20.11
CA ASN A 255 6.49 -3.20 -21.41
C ASN A 255 7.25 -4.52 -21.63
N THR A 256 8.23 -4.88 -20.79
CA THR A 256 9.18 -5.96 -21.11
C THR A 256 9.68 -6.83 -19.95
N SER A 257 9.35 -6.54 -18.70
CA SER A 257 9.86 -7.32 -17.56
C SER A 257 9.33 -8.76 -17.53
N ASN A 258 10.18 -9.69 -17.09
CA ASN A 258 9.77 -11.07 -16.79
C ASN A 258 9.26 -11.22 -15.34
N THR A 259 9.79 -10.40 -14.43
CA THR A 259 9.41 -10.39 -13.02
C THR A 259 8.01 -9.85 -12.85
N LYS A 260 7.19 -10.52 -12.04
CA LYS A 260 5.87 -10.01 -11.64
C LYS A 260 5.99 -9.08 -10.43
N VAL A 261 5.09 -8.10 -10.34
CA VAL A 261 5.02 -7.21 -9.16
C VAL A 261 4.81 -7.97 -7.84
N THR A 262 4.09 -9.09 -7.86
CA THR A 262 3.87 -9.95 -6.70
C THR A 262 5.18 -10.58 -6.19
N GLU A 263 6.07 -11.00 -7.09
CA GLU A 263 7.38 -11.54 -6.73
C GLU A 263 8.25 -10.48 -6.05
N ILE A 264 8.19 -9.23 -6.51
CA ILE A 264 8.88 -8.09 -5.87
C ILE A 264 8.34 -7.86 -4.47
N PHE A 265 7.01 -7.85 -4.31
CA PHE A 265 6.37 -7.67 -3.01
C PHE A 265 6.74 -8.78 -2.02
N GLU A 266 6.68 -10.04 -2.45
CA GLU A 266 7.07 -11.19 -1.63
C GLU A 266 8.53 -11.10 -1.20
N TYR A 267 9.42 -10.74 -2.14
CA TYR A 267 10.84 -10.55 -1.87
C TYR A 267 11.07 -9.43 -0.85
N ALA A 268 10.52 -8.25 -1.09
CA ALA A 268 10.68 -7.09 -0.22
C ALA A 268 10.16 -7.37 1.19
N THR A 269 8.99 -8.02 1.30
CA THR A 269 8.41 -8.40 2.60
C THR A 269 9.29 -9.39 3.35
N LYS A 270 9.77 -10.44 2.67
CA LYS A 270 10.66 -11.46 3.26
C LYS A 270 11.99 -10.87 3.73
N HIS A 271 12.52 -9.89 2.99
CA HIS A 271 13.82 -9.29 3.28
C HIS A 271 13.73 -8.00 4.11
N ASN A 272 12.53 -7.60 4.58
CA ASN A 272 12.29 -6.37 5.33
C ASN A 272 12.79 -5.12 4.59
N ILE A 273 12.40 -4.98 3.32
CA ILE A 273 12.77 -3.84 2.47
C ILE A 273 11.52 -2.99 2.24
N SER A 274 11.59 -1.71 2.59
CA SER A 274 10.53 -0.75 2.24
C SER A 274 10.82 -0.12 0.89
N ILE A 275 9.82 -0.12 0.01
CA ILE A 275 9.94 0.41 -1.35
C ILE A 275 9.26 1.78 -1.41
N TYR A 276 9.99 2.77 -1.92
CA TYR A 276 9.50 4.12 -2.16
C TYR A 276 9.51 4.36 -3.65
N CYS A 277 8.34 4.44 -4.27
CA CYS A 277 8.24 4.75 -5.68
C CYS A 277 8.04 6.25 -5.88
N VAL A 278 8.78 6.82 -6.82
CA VAL A 278 8.66 8.20 -7.28
C VAL A 278 8.18 8.14 -8.72
N GLY A 279 6.88 8.38 -8.90
CA GLY A 279 6.25 8.42 -10.21
C GLY A 279 6.36 9.78 -10.86
N PHE A 280 6.70 9.80 -12.15
CA PHE A 280 6.79 11.03 -12.95
C PHE A 280 5.60 11.21 -13.88
N GLY A 281 5.11 12.44 -13.99
CA GLY A 281 4.04 12.77 -14.92
C GLY A 281 2.69 12.13 -14.56
N PHE A 282 1.91 11.76 -15.58
CA PHE A 282 0.49 11.38 -15.45
C PHE A 282 0.21 9.88 -15.70
N ALA A 283 1.22 9.03 -15.67
CA ALA A 283 1.03 7.62 -16.01
C ALA A 283 0.20 6.84 -14.96
N LYS A 284 -0.29 5.68 -15.40
CA LYS A 284 -0.96 4.70 -14.55
C LYS A 284 0.08 3.90 -13.78
N ASP A 285 0.16 4.13 -12.48
CA ASP A 285 1.17 3.52 -11.61
C ASP A 285 0.57 2.94 -10.33
N GLU A 286 -0.69 2.52 -10.40
CA GLU A 286 -1.38 1.76 -9.35
C GLU A 286 -0.51 0.61 -8.80
N PRO A 287 0.20 -0.20 -9.62
CA PRO A 287 1.08 -1.24 -9.08
C PRO A 287 2.25 -0.70 -8.24
N LEU A 288 2.81 0.46 -8.60
CA LEU A 288 3.91 1.08 -7.84
C LEU A 288 3.41 1.74 -6.56
N GLN A 289 2.18 2.28 -6.58
CA GLN A 289 1.49 2.79 -5.40
C GLN A 289 1.22 1.65 -4.41
N ASP A 290 0.65 0.54 -4.88
CA ASP A 290 0.40 -0.65 -4.08
C ASP A 290 1.70 -1.23 -3.53
N LEU A 291 2.73 -1.38 -4.37
CA LEU A 291 4.03 -1.88 -3.93
C LEU A 291 4.63 -1.01 -2.81
N SER A 292 4.55 0.31 -2.93
CA SER A 292 5.03 1.21 -1.89
C SER A 292 4.23 1.05 -0.59
N LEU A 293 2.89 1.05 -0.71
CA LEU A 293 1.98 0.93 0.42
C LEU A 293 2.18 -0.39 1.19
N TYR A 294 2.17 -1.52 0.50
CA TYR A 294 2.20 -2.84 1.14
C TYR A 294 3.60 -3.25 1.62
N THR A 295 4.68 -2.63 1.12
CA THR A 295 6.04 -2.81 1.65
C THR A 295 6.38 -1.82 2.77
N GLY A 296 5.43 -0.97 3.16
CA GLY A 296 5.59 -0.01 4.26
C GLY A 296 6.35 1.26 3.90
N GLY A 297 6.59 1.51 2.61
CA GLY A 297 7.15 2.76 2.10
C GLY A 297 6.09 3.78 1.71
N LYS A 298 6.48 4.75 0.89
CA LYS A 298 5.62 5.85 0.43
C LYS A 298 5.77 6.03 -1.07
N TYR A 299 4.64 6.20 -1.74
CA TYR A 299 4.60 6.63 -3.12
C TYR A 299 4.62 8.16 -3.19
N TYR A 300 5.52 8.71 -4.02
CA TYR A 300 5.62 10.13 -4.32
C TYR A 300 5.25 10.39 -5.76
N ARG A 301 4.55 11.50 -6.01
CA ARG A 301 4.30 12.01 -7.36
C ARG A 301 5.14 13.26 -7.61
N ALA A 302 5.97 13.22 -8.64
CA ALA A 302 6.71 14.39 -9.13
C ALA A 302 6.02 14.95 -10.38
N TYR A 303 5.43 16.14 -10.28
CA TYR A 303 4.85 16.85 -11.42
C TYR A 303 5.85 17.80 -12.08
N THR A 304 6.80 18.33 -11.31
CA THR A 304 7.78 19.32 -11.75
C THR A 304 9.21 18.90 -11.41
N LYS A 305 10.20 19.57 -12.02
CA LYS A 305 11.62 19.38 -11.67
C LYS A 305 11.91 19.74 -10.21
N ARG A 306 11.24 20.78 -9.69
CA ARG A 306 11.37 21.21 -8.29
C ARG A 306 10.82 20.17 -7.33
N ASP A 307 9.73 19.50 -7.71
CA ASP A 307 9.20 18.39 -6.93
C ASP A 307 10.20 17.25 -6.80
N LEU A 308 10.83 16.86 -7.91
CA LEU A 308 11.77 15.76 -7.91
C LEU A 308 12.93 16.01 -6.94
N LEU A 309 13.61 17.15 -7.05
CA LEU A 309 14.76 17.48 -6.19
C LEU A 309 14.36 17.49 -4.71
N ALA A 310 13.18 18.01 -4.41
CA ALA A 310 12.70 18.12 -3.06
C ALA A 310 12.18 16.77 -2.52
N ILE A 311 11.71 15.85 -3.37
CA ILE A 311 11.43 14.45 -3.00
C ILE A 311 12.72 13.71 -2.63
N PHE A 312 13.80 13.89 -3.40
CA PHE A 312 15.11 13.31 -3.04
C PHE A 312 15.55 13.75 -1.64
N GLN A 313 15.42 15.05 -1.33
CA GLN A 313 15.71 15.59 -0.01
C GLN A 313 14.77 15.04 1.07
N ASP A 314 13.47 14.97 0.81
CA ASP A 314 12.49 14.47 1.78
C ASP A 314 12.73 13.00 2.12
N ILE A 315 12.94 12.15 1.11
CA ILE A 315 13.28 10.73 1.31
C ILE A 315 14.53 10.65 2.17
N TRP A 316 15.61 11.33 1.75
CA TRP A 316 16.89 11.31 2.45
C TRP A 316 16.76 11.66 3.94
N ASN A 317 16.05 12.73 4.20
CA ASN A 317 15.96 13.27 5.52
C ASN A 317 14.99 12.51 6.43
N SER A 318 13.94 11.93 5.86
CA SER A 318 12.98 11.09 6.59
C SER A 318 13.64 9.84 7.16
N LEU A 319 14.72 9.36 6.53
CA LEU A 319 15.52 8.25 7.06
C LEU A 319 16.29 8.59 8.36
N ARG A 320 16.35 9.87 8.78
CA ARG A 320 17.29 10.33 9.83
C ARG A 320 16.64 10.90 11.07
N ASN A 321 15.54 11.64 10.93
CA ASN A 321 14.89 12.30 12.06
C ASN A 321 13.43 11.86 12.10
N TYR A 322 13.11 11.02 13.09
CA TYR A 322 11.77 10.49 13.27
C TYR A 322 11.56 10.00 14.69
N TYR A 323 10.30 9.86 15.06
CA TYR A 323 9.84 9.18 16.25
C TYR A 323 9.51 7.74 15.90
N LEU A 324 10.32 6.80 16.41
CA LEU A 324 10.05 5.38 16.29
C LEU A 324 9.04 4.96 17.36
N VAL A 325 7.84 4.64 16.92
CA VAL A 325 6.80 4.05 17.75
C VAL A 325 6.79 2.56 17.55
N THR A 326 6.98 1.78 18.61
CA THR A 326 6.93 0.31 18.56
C THR A 326 5.86 -0.22 19.49
N TYR A 327 5.02 -1.12 18.98
CA TYR A 327 3.92 -1.68 19.76
C TYR A 327 3.49 -3.06 19.25
N ARG A 328 2.73 -3.78 20.08
CA ARG A 328 2.09 -5.03 19.68
C ARG A 328 0.66 -4.75 19.23
N PRO A 329 0.29 -5.02 17.97
CA PRO A 329 -1.06 -4.74 17.48
C PRO A 329 -2.07 -5.78 17.98
N PRO A 330 -3.37 -5.45 18.01
CA PRO A 330 -4.42 -6.46 18.15
C PRO A 330 -4.40 -7.43 16.95
N ARG A 331 -4.76 -8.69 17.17
CA ARG A 331 -4.94 -9.64 16.06
C ARG A 331 -6.25 -9.38 15.34
N PHE A 332 -6.17 -9.19 14.03
CA PHE A 332 -7.27 -8.87 13.12
C PHE A 332 -6.77 -9.05 11.67
N GLU A 333 -7.52 -9.75 10.82
CA GLU A 333 -7.14 -9.97 9.42
C GLU A 333 -7.92 -9.06 8.47
N GLY A 334 -7.61 -7.76 8.53
CA GLY A 334 -8.19 -6.74 7.67
C GLY A 334 -7.37 -5.46 7.71
N ILE A 335 -8.02 -4.32 7.44
CA ILE A 335 -7.36 -3.01 7.59
C ILE A 335 -7.14 -2.70 9.06
N HIS A 336 -5.94 -2.26 9.35
CA HIS A 336 -5.56 -1.57 10.57
C HIS A 336 -5.30 -0.10 10.26
N THR A 337 -5.95 0.80 11.01
CA THR A 337 -5.60 2.23 11.02
C THR A 337 -5.09 2.59 12.40
N ALA A 338 -3.79 2.82 12.52
CA ALA A 338 -3.12 3.16 13.76
C ALA A 338 -2.98 4.69 13.90
N ASP A 339 -3.69 5.25 14.86
CA ASP A 339 -3.72 6.67 15.17
C ASP A 339 -2.90 6.96 16.43
N LEU A 340 -1.73 7.55 16.23
CA LEU A 340 -0.93 8.09 17.32
C LEU A 340 -1.35 9.53 17.60
N THR A 341 -1.78 9.78 18.83
CA THR A 341 -2.06 11.13 19.31
C THR A 341 -0.77 11.88 19.57
N VAL A 342 -0.64 13.08 19.00
CA VAL A 342 0.45 14.02 19.28
C VAL A 342 -0.14 15.26 19.95
N GLN A 343 0.20 15.47 21.22
CA GLN A 343 -0.35 16.53 22.05
C GLN A 343 0.73 17.57 22.39
N ILE A 344 0.57 18.79 21.88
CA ILE A 344 1.50 19.90 22.11
C ILE A 344 0.76 21.00 22.89
N PRO A 345 1.25 21.48 24.05
CA PRO A 345 0.61 22.57 24.78
C PRO A 345 0.40 23.81 23.90
N GLY A 346 -0.80 24.39 23.95
CA GLY A 346 -1.16 25.55 23.12
C GLY A 346 -1.58 25.21 21.68
N ARG A 347 -1.70 23.93 21.33
CA ARG A 347 -2.14 23.42 20.03
C ARG A 347 -3.33 22.47 20.15
N ASP A 348 -4.18 22.46 19.13
CA ASP A 348 -5.13 21.38 18.91
C ASP A 348 -4.43 20.02 18.76
N THR A 349 -5.11 18.97 19.19
CA THR A 349 -4.61 17.58 19.10
C THR A 349 -4.32 17.19 17.66
N LEU A 350 -3.12 16.66 17.44
CA LEU A 350 -2.69 16.11 16.16
C LEU A 350 -2.82 14.59 16.16
N ILE A 351 -3.05 14.01 14.98
CA ILE A 351 -3.06 12.56 14.78
C ILE A 351 -2.05 12.21 13.69
N ALA A 352 -1.03 11.44 14.04
CA ALA A 352 -0.18 10.76 13.07
C ALA A 352 -0.81 9.39 12.75
N ARG A 353 -1.36 9.26 11.55
CA ARG A 353 -2.11 8.08 11.11
C ARG A 353 -1.28 7.19 10.19
N GLY A 354 -1.15 5.91 10.56
CA GLY A 354 -0.58 4.85 9.74
C GLY A 354 -1.65 3.84 9.35
N VAL A 355 -1.57 3.28 8.13
CA VAL A 355 -2.51 2.27 7.65
C VAL A 355 -1.75 1.06 7.14
N TYR A 356 -2.21 -0.14 7.49
CA TYR A 356 -1.70 -1.39 6.95
C TYR A 356 -2.80 -2.43 6.81
N ASP A 357 -2.63 -3.39 5.91
CA ASP A 357 -3.67 -4.38 5.60
C ASP A 357 -3.15 -5.81 5.81
N LYS A 358 -3.91 -6.58 6.59
CA LYS A 358 -3.67 -8.00 6.89
C LYS A 358 -4.75 -8.91 6.31
N THR A 359 -5.55 -8.40 5.38
CA THR A 359 -6.52 -9.20 4.66
C THR A 359 -5.85 -10.25 3.76
N PRO A 360 -6.42 -11.46 3.66
CA PRO A 360 -5.95 -12.45 2.69
C PRO A 360 -6.31 -12.10 1.24
N LEU A 361 -7.13 -11.07 1.01
CA LEU A 361 -7.52 -10.59 -0.33
C LEU A 361 -6.55 -9.54 -0.91
N ASN A 362 -5.41 -9.28 -0.26
CA ASN A 362 -4.43 -8.32 -0.74
C ASN A 362 -4.02 -8.64 -2.19
N PRO A 363 -4.09 -7.65 -3.12
CA PRO A 363 -3.80 -7.87 -4.53
C PRO A 363 -2.34 -8.28 -4.78
N MET A 364 -1.43 -7.92 -3.88
CA MET A 364 0.00 -8.26 -3.98
C MET A 364 0.32 -9.71 -3.55
N ILE A 365 -0.63 -10.43 -2.95
CA ILE A 365 -0.44 -11.84 -2.56
C ILE A 365 -0.89 -12.74 -3.72
N ASP A 366 0.02 -13.54 -4.29
CA ASP A 366 -0.28 -14.52 -5.35
C ASP A 366 -0.86 -15.82 -4.79
N SER A 367 -1.80 -15.70 -3.84
CA SER A 367 -2.61 -16.84 -3.39
C SER A 367 -3.97 -16.82 -4.07
N SER A 368 -4.41 -18.01 -4.47
CA SER A 368 -5.75 -18.27 -4.99
C SER A 368 -6.69 -18.82 -3.92
N GLU A 369 -6.22 -19.10 -2.71
CA GLU A 369 -7.07 -19.57 -1.62
C GLU A 369 -6.53 -19.25 -0.23
N PHE A 370 -7.41 -19.24 0.76
CA PHE A 370 -7.05 -19.11 2.17
C PHE A 370 -8.04 -19.87 3.05
N SER A 371 -7.62 -20.26 4.26
CA SER A 371 -8.47 -21.00 5.20
C SER A 371 -8.82 -20.16 6.42
N LYS A 372 -10.08 -20.23 6.85
CA LYS A 372 -10.55 -19.70 8.14
C LYS A 372 -11.23 -20.81 8.94
N ARG A 373 -11.10 -20.73 10.26
CA ARG A 373 -11.82 -21.61 11.18
C ARG A 373 -13.16 -20.98 11.54
N ILE A 374 -14.22 -21.41 10.86
CA ILE A 374 -15.60 -21.07 11.23
C ILE A 374 -16.15 -22.18 12.14
N LEU A 375 -16.60 -21.79 13.33
CA LEU A 375 -17.23 -22.67 14.31
C LEU A 375 -18.73 -22.75 14.07
N PHE A 376 -19.27 -23.95 14.26
CA PHE A 376 -20.69 -24.25 14.09
C PHE A 376 -21.17 -25.05 15.30
N ALA A 377 -22.43 -24.85 15.68
CA ALA A 377 -23.08 -25.64 16.72
C ALA A 377 -22.95 -27.15 16.43
N PHE A 378 -22.97 -27.95 17.50
CA PHE A 378 -22.71 -29.39 17.41
C PHE A 378 -23.66 -30.05 16.42
N ASP A 379 -23.09 -30.75 15.44
CA ASP A 379 -23.80 -31.45 14.36
C ASP A 379 -24.73 -30.58 13.50
N GLU A 380 -24.57 -29.25 13.56
CA GLU A 380 -25.40 -28.27 12.87
C GLU A 380 -24.60 -27.40 11.89
N SER A 381 -25.33 -26.60 11.10
CA SER A 381 -24.78 -25.55 10.25
C SER A 381 -25.01 -24.13 10.80
N ILE A 382 -25.49 -24.02 12.04
CA ILE A 382 -25.63 -22.73 12.71
C ILE A 382 -24.24 -22.22 13.11
N ILE A 383 -23.85 -21.06 12.57
CA ILE A 383 -22.56 -20.44 12.89
C ILE A 383 -22.59 -19.91 14.33
N GLU A 384 -21.59 -20.29 15.12
CA GLU A 384 -21.45 -19.79 16.48
C GLU A 384 -21.07 -18.32 16.49
N GLN A 385 -21.57 -17.58 17.49
CA GLN A 385 -21.29 -16.14 17.65
C GLN A 385 -19.79 -15.82 17.71
N ALA A 386 -18.99 -16.76 18.25
CA ALA A 386 -17.52 -16.64 18.29
C ALA A 386 -16.88 -16.49 16.90
N SER A 387 -17.55 -16.91 15.82
CA SER A 387 -17.07 -16.78 14.43
C SER A 387 -17.60 -15.56 13.70
N TYR A 388 -18.51 -14.78 14.30
CA TYR A 388 -19.05 -13.57 13.65
C TYR A 388 -17.96 -12.53 13.31
N PRO A 389 -16.95 -12.28 14.17
CA PRO A 389 -15.85 -11.39 13.80
C PRO A 389 -15.12 -11.79 12.52
N ILE A 390 -14.97 -13.09 12.26
CA ILE A 390 -14.34 -13.59 11.02
C ILE A 390 -15.21 -13.26 9.80
N LEU A 391 -16.54 -13.38 9.92
CA LEU A 391 -17.45 -12.98 8.86
C LEU A 391 -17.45 -11.46 8.63
N ASP A 392 -17.32 -10.67 9.70
CA ASP A 392 -17.20 -9.22 9.61
C ASP A 392 -15.91 -8.82 8.88
N GLU A 393 -14.76 -9.41 9.24
CA GLU A 393 -13.47 -9.24 8.56
C GLU A 393 -13.55 -9.54 7.06
N LEU A 394 -14.14 -10.70 6.71
CA LEU A 394 -14.28 -11.12 5.32
C LEU A 394 -15.23 -10.22 4.53
N ALA A 395 -16.36 -9.81 5.13
CA ALA A 395 -17.28 -8.90 4.47
C ALA A 395 -16.64 -7.54 4.22
N ASP A 396 -15.89 -7.00 5.17
CA ASP A 396 -15.18 -5.74 5.02
C ASP A 396 -14.12 -5.81 3.91
N ALA A 397 -13.39 -6.92 3.81
CA ALA A 397 -12.46 -7.15 2.71
C ALA A 397 -13.19 -7.22 1.36
N LEU A 398 -14.26 -8.01 1.25
CA LEU A 398 -15.03 -8.18 0.02
C LEU A 398 -15.77 -6.91 -0.44
N GLN A 399 -16.08 -5.99 0.47
CA GLN A 399 -16.63 -4.68 0.11
C GLN A 399 -15.59 -3.76 -0.53
N ARG A 400 -14.32 -3.88 -0.15
CA ARG A 400 -13.22 -3.09 -0.76
C ARG A 400 -12.77 -3.67 -2.09
N PHE A 401 -12.68 -4.99 -2.16
CA PHE A 401 -12.34 -5.70 -3.39
C PHE A 401 -13.64 -6.18 -4.05
N ASP A 402 -14.38 -5.26 -4.65
CA ASP A 402 -15.74 -5.50 -5.16
C ASP A 402 -15.81 -6.43 -6.39
N ASN A 403 -14.70 -6.56 -7.09
CA ASN A 403 -14.49 -7.44 -8.25
C ASN A 403 -14.24 -8.92 -7.86
N VAL A 404 -13.83 -9.17 -6.61
CA VAL A 404 -13.49 -10.51 -6.11
C VAL A 404 -14.72 -11.40 -6.05
N VAL A 405 -14.57 -12.62 -6.58
CA VAL A 405 -15.55 -13.71 -6.51
C VAL A 405 -14.94 -14.88 -5.74
N LEU A 406 -15.64 -15.39 -4.73
CA LEU A 406 -15.18 -16.49 -3.88
C LEU A 406 -16.01 -17.75 -4.03
N GLU A 407 -15.36 -18.90 -3.96
CA GLU A 407 -15.96 -20.19 -3.63
C GLU A 407 -15.64 -20.54 -2.18
N ILE A 408 -16.68 -20.76 -1.37
CA ILE A 408 -16.60 -21.13 0.03
C ILE A 408 -16.73 -22.65 0.11
N GLN A 409 -15.69 -23.30 0.61
CA GLN A 409 -15.60 -24.75 0.67
C GLN A 409 -15.68 -25.22 2.12
N GLY A 410 -16.68 -26.06 2.42
CA GLY A 410 -16.82 -26.71 3.71
C GLY A 410 -16.07 -28.03 3.78
N HIS A 411 -15.31 -28.25 4.85
CA HIS A 411 -14.64 -29.52 5.15
C HIS A 411 -15.04 -30.03 6.54
N ALA A 412 -15.16 -31.36 6.65
CA ALA A 412 -15.47 -32.08 7.87
C ALA A 412 -14.31 -33.03 8.22
N SER A 413 -14.21 -33.44 9.49
CA SER A 413 -13.29 -34.51 9.91
C SER A 413 -13.97 -35.87 9.79
N ARG A 414 -13.17 -36.93 9.64
CA ARG A 414 -13.67 -38.30 9.73
C ARG A 414 -13.87 -38.67 11.20
N ASN A 415 -15.11 -39.01 11.57
CA ASN A 415 -15.45 -39.55 12.89
C ASN A 415 -16.16 -40.89 12.68
N GLY A 416 -15.49 -42.04 12.85
CA GLY A 416 -16.08 -43.38 12.65
C GLY A 416 -15.83 -44.01 11.26
N PRO A 417 -16.53 -45.11 10.91
CA PRO A 417 -16.37 -45.83 9.63
C PRO A 417 -16.70 -44.95 8.40
N ASP A 418 -15.97 -45.14 7.30
CA ASP A 418 -16.01 -44.26 6.11
C ASP A 418 -17.35 -44.30 5.37
N ASP A 419 -17.90 -45.49 5.18
CA ASP A 419 -19.07 -45.80 4.37
C ASP A 419 -20.36 -45.20 4.94
N ILE A 420 -20.56 -45.22 6.25
CA ILE A 420 -21.79 -44.74 6.90
C ILE A 420 -21.88 -43.19 6.90
N ARG A 421 -20.73 -42.49 6.88
CA ARG A 421 -20.68 -41.04 7.14
C ARG A 421 -20.25 -40.19 5.96
N THR A 422 -19.92 -40.79 4.81
CA THR A 422 -19.51 -40.05 3.61
C THR A 422 -20.62 -39.10 3.14
N GLU A 423 -21.82 -39.63 2.85
CA GLU A 423 -22.95 -38.80 2.38
C GLU A 423 -23.38 -37.78 3.44
N TYR A 424 -23.40 -38.18 4.71
CA TYR A 424 -23.73 -37.31 5.83
C TYR A 424 -22.79 -36.10 5.93
N ASN A 425 -21.48 -36.35 5.98
CA ASN A 425 -20.47 -35.31 6.11
C ASN A 425 -20.41 -34.42 4.86
N GLN A 426 -20.66 -34.99 3.68
CA GLN A 426 -20.80 -34.23 2.44
C GLN A 426 -21.93 -33.19 2.57
N LYS A 427 -23.16 -33.62 2.86
CA LYS A 427 -24.32 -32.71 3.02
C LYS A 427 -24.11 -31.70 4.15
N LEU A 428 -23.53 -32.12 5.27
CA LEU A 428 -23.24 -31.21 6.39
C LEU A 428 -22.25 -30.12 5.97
N SER A 429 -21.18 -30.49 5.26
CA SER A 429 -20.18 -29.54 4.79
C SER A 429 -20.73 -28.53 3.78
N GLU A 430 -21.62 -28.96 2.88
CA GLU A 430 -22.35 -28.08 1.94
C GLU A 430 -23.24 -27.08 2.68
N ARG A 431 -24.06 -27.56 3.63
CA ARG A 431 -24.93 -26.69 4.44
C ARG A 431 -24.14 -25.66 5.24
N ARG A 432 -22.97 -26.05 5.76
CA ARG A 432 -22.06 -25.13 6.48
C ARG A 432 -21.48 -24.06 5.55
N ALA A 433 -21.02 -24.45 4.35
CA ALA A 433 -20.57 -23.48 3.35
C ALA A 433 -21.70 -22.50 2.95
N GLU A 434 -22.92 -23.00 2.78
CA GLU A 434 -24.09 -22.17 2.51
C GLU A 434 -24.40 -21.21 3.66
N SER A 435 -24.30 -21.69 4.91
CA SER A 435 -24.51 -20.82 6.09
C SER A 435 -23.48 -19.69 6.16
N VAL A 436 -22.23 -19.94 5.76
CA VAL A 436 -21.20 -18.89 5.65
C VAL A 436 -21.55 -17.90 4.55
N LYS A 437 -21.97 -18.37 3.37
CA LYS A 437 -22.46 -17.51 2.28
C LYS A 437 -23.59 -16.61 2.75
N GLN A 438 -24.62 -17.16 3.38
CA GLN A 438 -25.74 -16.39 3.91
C GLN A 438 -25.28 -15.39 4.98
N GLY A 439 -24.33 -15.79 5.82
CA GLY A 439 -23.68 -14.92 6.80
C GLY A 439 -22.99 -13.70 6.15
N LEU A 440 -22.33 -13.87 5.01
CA LEU A 440 -21.71 -12.77 4.24
C LEU A 440 -22.75 -11.94 3.47
N VAL A 441 -23.78 -12.57 2.91
CA VAL A 441 -24.89 -11.86 2.22
C VAL A 441 -25.62 -10.94 3.19
N SER A 442 -25.91 -11.40 4.40
CA SER A 442 -26.52 -10.57 5.45
C SER A 442 -25.67 -9.35 5.84
N ARG A 443 -24.36 -9.38 5.54
CA ARG A 443 -23.40 -8.28 5.75
C ARG A 443 -23.25 -7.37 4.54
N GLY A 444 -24.08 -7.55 3.51
CA GLY A 444 -24.15 -6.72 2.31
C GLY A 444 -23.26 -7.18 1.16
N ILE A 445 -22.79 -8.42 1.16
CA ILE A 445 -22.07 -8.99 0.00
C ILE A 445 -23.08 -9.54 -1.01
N ASP A 446 -22.90 -9.19 -2.28
CA ASP A 446 -23.75 -9.71 -3.35
C ASP A 446 -23.61 -11.24 -3.46
N ALA A 447 -24.74 -11.95 -3.41
CA ALA A 447 -24.78 -13.41 -3.47
C ALA A 447 -24.20 -13.98 -4.78
N SER A 448 -24.21 -13.22 -5.87
CA SER A 448 -23.61 -13.60 -7.16
C SER A 448 -22.09 -13.71 -7.10
N ARG A 449 -21.46 -13.06 -6.12
CA ARG A 449 -20.01 -13.12 -5.87
C ARG A 449 -19.58 -14.31 -5.02
N LEU A 450 -20.53 -15.11 -4.53
CA LEU A 450 -20.29 -16.19 -3.58
C LEU A 450 -20.84 -17.52 -4.10
N ARG A 451 -19.94 -18.48 -4.29
CA ARG A 451 -20.26 -19.89 -4.58
C ARG A 451 -19.97 -20.74 -3.35
N THR A 452 -20.63 -21.89 -3.24
CA THR A 452 -20.49 -22.79 -2.10
C THR A 452 -20.24 -24.21 -2.61
N ARG A 453 -19.41 -24.96 -1.89
CA ARG A 453 -19.13 -26.37 -2.16
C ARG A 453 -18.82 -27.10 -0.86
N GLY A 454 -19.25 -28.35 -0.72
CA GLY A 454 -18.81 -29.21 0.37
C GLY A 454 -17.88 -30.30 -0.15
N PHE A 455 -16.97 -30.75 0.71
CA PHE A 455 -16.05 -31.85 0.41
C PHE A 455 -16.09 -32.97 1.45
N GLY A 456 -16.96 -32.87 2.46
CA GLY A 456 -16.96 -33.79 3.60
C GLY A 456 -15.55 -33.95 4.16
N PHE A 457 -15.09 -35.18 4.34
CA PHE A 457 -13.73 -35.51 4.79
C PHE A 457 -12.81 -35.99 3.67
N LEU A 458 -13.21 -35.88 2.41
CA LEU A 458 -12.50 -36.45 1.26
C LEU A 458 -11.22 -35.68 0.86
N MET A 459 -11.06 -34.45 1.36
CA MET A 459 -9.91 -33.58 1.09
C MET A 459 -9.21 -33.16 2.41
N PRO A 460 -8.59 -34.10 3.14
CA PRO A 460 -7.86 -33.80 4.36
C PRO A 460 -6.55 -33.06 4.07
N VAL A 461 -6.17 -32.12 4.93
CA VAL A 461 -4.84 -31.46 4.90
C VAL A 461 -3.83 -32.14 5.81
N VAL A 462 -4.32 -32.88 6.80
CA VAL A 462 -3.55 -33.72 7.73
C VAL A 462 -4.26 -35.07 7.95
N PRO A 463 -3.57 -36.13 8.38
CA PRO A 463 -4.21 -37.42 8.66
C PRO A 463 -5.38 -37.28 9.65
N ASN A 464 -6.50 -38.01 9.48
CA ASN A 464 -7.66 -37.89 10.40
C ASN A 464 -7.55 -38.77 11.67
N ASP A 465 -6.32 -39.04 12.11
CA ASP A 465 -5.98 -40.03 13.15
C ASP A 465 -6.06 -39.49 14.58
N THR A 466 -5.83 -38.18 14.78
CA THR A 466 -5.86 -37.54 16.10
C THR A 466 -6.96 -36.47 16.21
N PRO A 467 -7.46 -36.18 17.43
CA PRO A 467 -8.40 -35.07 17.65
C PRO A 467 -7.87 -33.72 17.18
N GLU A 468 -6.56 -33.48 17.33
CA GLU A 468 -5.88 -32.26 16.88
C GLU A 468 -5.92 -32.15 15.36
N ASN A 469 -5.59 -33.23 14.65
CA ASN A 469 -5.62 -33.24 13.19
C ASN A 469 -7.05 -33.15 12.64
N GLN A 470 -8.00 -33.81 13.29
CA GLN A 470 -9.41 -33.66 12.97
C GLN A 470 -9.88 -32.21 13.12
N ALA A 471 -9.40 -31.49 14.14
CA ALA A 471 -9.70 -30.07 14.29
C ALA A 471 -9.13 -29.21 13.14
N LEU A 472 -7.94 -29.53 12.64
CA LEU A 472 -7.34 -28.88 11.47
C LEU A 472 -8.11 -29.18 10.17
N ASN A 473 -8.65 -30.39 10.04
CA ASN A 473 -9.46 -30.78 8.88
C ASN A 473 -10.87 -30.17 8.89
N ARG A 474 -11.42 -29.79 10.05
CA ARG A 474 -12.65 -28.99 10.18
C ARG A 474 -12.38 -27.52 9.89
N ARG A 475 -12.34 -27.19 8.60
CA ARG A 475 -11.99 -25.85 8.12
C ARG A 475 -12.98 -25.36 7.06
N THR A 476 -12.97 -24.05 6.86
CA THR A 476 -13.61 -23.42 5.70
C THR A 476 -12.52 -22.84 4.82
N VAL A 477 -12.44 -23.31 3.58
CA VAL A 477 -11.50 -22.78 2.57
C VAL A 477 -12.25 -21.77 1.71
N PHE A 478 -11.60 -20.67 1.40
CA PHE A 478 -12.10 -19.62 0.52
C PHE A 478 -11.20 -19.59 -0.69
N LYS A 479 -11.72 -20.02 -1.83
CA LYS A 479 -11.02 -20.02 -3.10
C LYS A 479 -11.42 -18.80 -3.91
N ILE A 480 -10.43 -18.04 -4.35
CA ILE A 480 -10.59 -16.86 -5.18
C ILE A 480 -10.75 -17.30 -6.63
N LEU A 481 -11.95 -17.13 -7.18
CA LEU A 481 -12.27 -17.48 -8.56
C LEU A 481 -11.94 -16.38 -9.55
N ARG A 482 -11.92 -15.13 -9.07
CA ARG A 482 -11.61 -13.93 -9.85
C ARG A 482 -11.10 -12.85 -8.89
N LYS A 483 -10.05 -12.13 -9.30
CA LYS A 483 -9.55 -10.91 -8.67
C LYS A 483 -9.79 -9.71 -9.56
#